data_AF-A0AA50YY93-F1
#
_entry.id   AF-A0AA50YY93-F1
#
_cell.length_a   1.000
_cell.length_b   1.000
_cell.length_c   1.000
_cell.angle_alpha   90.00
_cell.angle_beta   90.00
_cell.angle_gamma   90.00
#
_symmetry.space_group_name_H-M   'P 1'
#
loop_
_entity.id
_entity.type
_entity.pdbx_description
1 polymer ?
#
loop_
_entity_poly.entity_id
_entity_poly.type
_entity_poly.pdbx_seq_one_letter_code
_entity_poly.pdbx_strand_id
1 'polypeptide(L)' 'GPARCLLVRYEALVLAPAATMRRVLAFLRLPWSDAVLHHERYINQPHGVALS' A
#
# COMPACT_ATOMS: atom_id res chain seq x y z
N GLY A 1 -7.37 -19.54 1.17
CA GLY A 1 -6.06 -19.95 1.72
C GLY A 1 -5.03 -18.86 1.54
N PRO A 2 -3.79 -19.05 2.03
CA PRO A 2 -2.75 -18.01 2.10
C PRO A 2 -2.37 -17.37 0.76
N ALA A 3 -2.52 -18.10 -0.36
CA ALA A 3 -2.30 -17.56 -1.70
C ALA A 3 -3.34 -16.51 -2.15
N ARG A 4 -4.46 -16.38 -1.42
CA ARG A 4 -5.59 -15.49 -1.76
C ARG A 4 -5.84 -14.39 -0.73
N CYS A 5 -5.23 -14.48 0.45
CA CYS A 5 -5.38 -13.48 1.52
C CYS A 5 -4.07 -13.33 2.28
N LEU A 6 -3.61 -12.08 2.42
CA LEU A 6 -2.41 -11.71 3.14
C LEU A 6 -2.79 -10.97 4.42
N LEU A 7 -2.38 -11.47 5.58
CA LEU A 7 -2.48 -10.75 6.85
C LEU A 7 -1.44 -9.62 6.88
N VAL A 8 -1.91 -8.39 7.11
CA VAL A 8 -1.06 -7.20 7.32
C VAL A 8 -1.39 -6.64 8.71
N ARG A 9 -0.40 -6.63 9.60
CA ARG A 9 -0.53 -6.02 10.93
C ARG A 9 -0.37 -4.52 10.81
N TYR A 10 -1.32 -3.77 11.35
CA TYR A 10 -1.33 -2.30 11.27
C TYR A 10 -0.08 -1.69 11.91
N GLU A 11 0.33 -2.19 13.07
CA GLU A 11 1.49 -1.64 13.78
C GLU A 11 2.78 -1.86 12.99
N ALA A 12 2.92 -3.00 12.32
CA ALA A 12 4.06 -3.28 11.45
C ALA A 12 4.05 -2.35 10.21
N LEU A 13 2.87 -2.10 9.63
CA LEU A 13 2.71 -1.16 8.51
C LEU A 13 3.14 0.26 8.90
N VAL A 14 2.71 0.75 10.06
CA VAL A 14 3.07 2.10 10.53
C VAL A 14 4.56 2.21 10.88
N LEU A 15 5.14 1.19 11.51
CA LEU A 15 6.56 1.19 11.91
C LEU A 15 7.53 1.03 10.74
N ALA A 16 7.16 0.28 9.70
CA ALA A 16 8.04 -0.05 8.57
C ALA A 16 7.28 -0.05 7.21
N PRO A 17 6.72 1.09 6.79
CA PRO A 17 5.77 1.16 5.68
C PRO A 17 6.34 0.66 4.35
N ALA A 18 7.59 0.99 4.02
CA ALA A 18 8.24 0.54 2.78
C ALA A 18 8.40 -0.99 2.73
N ALA A 19 8.85 -1.61 3.81
CA ALA A 19 9.01 -3.06 3.87
C ALA A 19 7.66 -3.78 3.77
N THR A 20 6.64 -3.29 4.48
CA THR A 20 5.30 -3.85 4.43
C THR A 20 4.67 -3.70 3.04
N MET A 21 4.73 -2.51 2.44
CA MET A 21 4.14 -2.28 1.11
C MET A 21 4.83 -3.06 -0.01
N ARG A 22 6.16 -3.25 0.06
CA ARG A 22 6.86 -4.13 -0.89
C ARG A 22 6.33 -5.56 -0.83
N ARG A 23 6.09 -6.10 0.37
CA ARG A 23 5.48 -7.43 0.55
C ARG A 23 4.04 -7.48 0.03
N VAL A 24 3.24 -6.44 0.28
CA VAL A 24 1.85 -6.35 -0.18
C VAL A 24 1.78 -6.32 -1.72
N LEU A 25 2.54 -5.46 -2.38
CA LEU A 25 2.54 -5.36 -3.85
C LEU A 25 3.08 -6.63 -4.51
N ALA A 26 4.12 -7.26 -3.93
CA ALA A 26 4.63 -8.54 -4.40
C ALA A 26 3.56 -9.65 -4.30
N PHE A 27 2.81 -9.71 -3.20
CA PHE A 27 1.69 -10.65 -3.04
C PHE A 27 0.60 -10.43 -4.10
N LEU A 28 0.29 -9.17 -4.42
CA LEU A 28 -0.68 -8.81 -5.46
C LEU A 28 -0.13 -8.92 -6.89
N ARG A 29 1.16 -9.22 -7.06
CA ARG A 29 1.87 -9.24 -8.35
C ARG A 29 1.81 -7.89 -9.08
N LEU A 30 1.94 -6.79 -8.33
CA LEU A 30 2.03 -5.43 -8.85
C LEU A 30 3.47 -4.90 -8.79
N PRO A 31 3.88 -4.05 -9.75
CA PRO A 31 5.18 -3.40 -9.70
C PRO A 31 5.27 -2.45 -8.48
N TRP A 32 6.49 -2.24 -7.99
CA TRP A 32 6.74 -1.23 -6.96
C TRP A 32 6.53 0.19 -7.52
N SER A 33 5.97 1.07 -6.68
CA SER A 33 5.92 2.52 -6.91
C SER A 33 6.08 3.23 -5.58
N ASP A 34 6.98 4.22 -5.49
CA ASP A 34 7.15 5.04 -4.29
C ASP A 34 5.93 5.88 -3.94
N ALA A 35 4.95 6.01 -4.85
CA ALA A 35 3.68 6.66 -4.60
C ALA A 35 2.91 6.06 -3.40
N VAL A 36 3.09 4.76 -3.12
CA VAL A 36 2.40 4.09 -2.00
C VAL A 36 2.86 4.57 -0.62
N LEU A 37 4.03 5.22 -0.54
CA LEU A 37 4.55 5.82 0.69
C LEU A 37 4.13 7.28 0.86
N HIS A 38 3.58 7.88 -0.19
CA HIS A 38 3.22 9.29 -0.28
C HIS A 38 1.76 9.46 -0.71
N HIS A 39 0.89 8.60 -0.18
CA HIS A 39 -0.53 8.54 -0.54
C HIS A 39 -1.24 9.88 -0.33
N GLU A 40 -0.80 10.69 0.64
CA GLU A 40 -1.32 12.01 0.95
C GLU A 40 -1.23 12.99 -0.22
N ARG A 41 -0.24 12.83 -1.10
CA ARG A 41 -0.05 13.72 -2.27
C ARG A 41 -1.08 13.50 -3.37
N TYR A 42 -1.82 12.40 -3.31
CA TYR A 42 -2.79 11.99 -4.33
C TYR A 42 -4.23 12.19 -3.86
N ILE A 43 -4.45 12.79 -2.68
CA ILE A 43 -5.78 13.14 -2.20
C ILE A 43 -6.30 14.33 -3.03
N ASN A 44 -7.54 14.24 -3.52
CA ASN A 44 -8.22 15.28 -4.30
C ASN A 44 -7.51 15.72 -5.61
N GLN A 45 -6.61 14.88 -6.12
CA GLN A 45 -5.96 15.09 -7.42
C GLN A 45 -6.79 14.48 -8.55
N PRO A 46 -6.65 14.94 -9.81
CA PRO A 46 -7.18 14.24 -10.97
C PRO A 46 -6.69 12.78 -11.00
N HIS A 47 -7.61 11.82 -11.08
CA HIS A 47 -7.34 10.37 -10.95
C HIS A 47 -6.79 9.92 -9.59
N GLY A 48 -6.81 10.80 -8.58
CA GLY A 48 -6.45 10.52 -7.21
C GLY A 48 -7.60 9.95 -6.38
N VAL A 49 -7.36 9.78 -5.08
CA VAL A 49 -8.39 9.32 -4.14
C VAL A 49 -9.21 10.52 -3.67
N ALA A 50 -10.53 10.46 -3.88
CA ALA A 50 -11.47 11.41 -3.30
C ALA A 50 -11.79 10.99 -1.86
N LEU A 51 -11.64 11.92 -0.92
CA LEU A 51 -12.18 11.78 0.44
C LEU A 51 -13.46 12.61 0.51
N SER A 52 -14.60 11.94 0.54
CA SER A 52 -15.94 12.54 0.73
C SER A 52 -16.21 12.89 2.19
#